data_AF-A0A3B8RQP8-F1
#
_entry.id   AF-A0A3B8RQP8-F1
#
_cell.length_a   1.000
_cell.length_b   1.000
_cell.length_c   1.000
_cell.angle_alpha   90.00
_cell.angle_beta   90.00
_cell.angle_gamma   90.00
#
_symmetry.space_group_name_H-M   'P 1'
#
loop_
_entity.id
_entity.type
_entity.pdbx_description
1 polymer ?
#
loop_
_entity_poly.entity_id
_entity_poly.type
_entity_poly.pdbx_seq_one_letter_code
_entity_poly.pdbx_strand_id
1 'polypeptide(L)'
;NVSNEILDQVRALYEKIISTAFNWQRTGRIRTMMQNQHSILRIPFKDRTLGRGGAERGVYHAFINMMKKLEREATKHGEYEKAILWRDAMYKLEHKLDIYDTINAIDLVRVEIPNEEVEKTIQQYKQKYTELRGGQPEQRGT
;
A
#
# COMPACT_ATOMS: atom_id res chain seq x y z
N ASN A 1 19.13 -33.89 4.11
CA ASN A 1 17.96 -34.60 3.55
C ASN A 1 16.69 -33.97 4.10
N VAL A 2 15.86 -33.39 3.23
CA VAL A 2 14.53 -32.89 3.60
C VAL A 2 13.61 -34.10 3.79
N SER A 3 12.75 -34.08 4.80
CA SER A 3 11.78 -35.15 5.07
C SER A 3 10.79 -35.30 3.90
N ASN A 4 10.42 -36.54 3.57
CA ASN A 4 9.42 -36.84 2.53
C ASN A 4 8.08 -36.16 2.83
N GLU A 5 7.70 -36.01 4.10
CA GLU A 5 6.48 -35.30 4.49
C GLU A 5 6.47 -33.82 4.06
N ILE A 6 7.63 -33.16 4.12
CA ILE A 6 7.77 -31.76 3.68
C ILE A 6 7.65 -31.68 2.16
N LEU A 7 8.22 -32.65 1.44
CA LEU A 7 8.12 -32.71 -0.03
C LEU A 7 6.67 -32.90 -0.49
N ASP A 8 5.90 -33.74 0.19
CA ASP A 8 4.49 -33.97 -0.11
C ASP A 8 3.64 -32.73 0.18
N GLN A 9 3.90 -32.03 1.30
CA GLN A 9 3.24 -30.76 1.62
C GLN A 9 3.53 -29.67 0.59
N VAL A 10 4.80 -29.54 0.16
CA VAL A 10 5.20 -28.58 -0.87
C VAL A 10 4.51 -28.89 -2.20
N ARG A 11 4.42 -30.17 -2.58
CA ARG A 11 3.73 -30.60 -3.79
C ARG A 11 2.25 -30.24 -3.75
N ALA A 12 1.57 -30.52 -2.64
CA ALA A 12 0.16 -30.18 -2.47
C ALA A 12 -0.09 -28.66 -2.52
N LEU A 13 0.79 -27.86 -1.90
CA LEU A 13 0.73 -26.39 -1.98
C LEU A 13 0.95 -25.89 -3.40
N TYR A 14 1.94 -26.44 -4.13
CA TYR A 14 2.20 -26.07 -5.51
C TYR A 14 1.01 -26.39 -6.42
N GLU A 15 0.46 -27.60 -6.33
CA GLU A 15 -0.73 -28.01 -7.09
C GLU A 15 -1.92 -27.08 -6.80
N LYS A 16 -2.12 -26.70 -5.53
CA LYS A 16 -3.17 -25.77 -5.12
C LYS A 16 -2.96 -24.35 -5.66
N ILE A 17 -1.73 -23.85 -5.69
CA ILE A 17 -1.40 -22.54 -6.28
C ILE A 17 -1.74 -22.55 -7.77
N ILE A 18 -1.28 -23.57 -8.49
CA ILE A 18 -1.49 -23.71 -9.93
C ILE A 18 -2.99 -23.87 -10.25
N SER A 19 -3.72 -24.74 -9.53
CA SER A 19 -5.15 -24.93 -9.75
C SER A 19 -5.95 -23.64 -9.49
N THR A 20 -5.57 -22.88 -8.46
CA THR A 20 -6.18 -21.59 -8.12
C THR A 20 -5.91 -20.55 -9.21
N ALA A 21 -4.67 -20.47 -9.69
CA ALA A 21 -4.29 -19.55 -10.76
C ALA A 21 -5.08 -19.83 -12.06
N PHE A 22 -5.18 -21.11 -12.46
CA PHE A 22 -5.99 -21.50 -13.62
C PHE A 22 -7.48 -21.21 -13.42
N ASN A 23 -8.01 -21.41 -12.21
CA ASN A 23 -9.39 -21.05 -11.91
C ASN A 23 -9.62 -19.54 -12.08
N TRP A 24 -8.70 -18.70 -11.58
CA TRP A 24 -8.78 -17.24 -11.73
C TRP A 24 -8.69 -16.78 -13.18
N GLN A 25 -7.90 -17.48 -14.00
CA GLN A 25 -7.85 -17.22 -15.44
C GLN A 25 -9.17 -17.60 -16.14
N ARG A 26 -9.71 -18.79 -15.87
CA ARG A 26 -10.95 -19.29 -16.49
C ARG A 26 -12.17 -18.45 -16.12
N THR A 27 -12.28 -18.06 -14.86
CA THR A 27 -13.38 -17.21 -14.36
C THR A 27 -13.24 -15.75 -14.78
N GLY A 28 -12.12 -15.36 -15.39
CA GLY A 28 -11.83 -13.98 -15.74
C GLY A 28 -11.56 -13.08 -14.53
N ARG A 29 -11.42 -13.65 -13.32
CA ARG A 29 -11.19 -12.91 -12.07
C ARG A 29 -10.01 -11.95 -12.17
N ILE A 30 -8.92 -12.35 -12.81
CA ILE A 30 -7.75 -11.47 -13.04
C ILE A 30 -8.14 -10.25 -13.88
N ARG A 31 -8.89 -10.43 -14.97
CA ARG A 31 -9.31 -9.31 -15.82
C ARG A 31 -10.24 -8.37 -15.06
N THR A 32 -11.17 -8.90 -14.28
CA THR A 32 -12.06 -8.09 -13.43
C THR A 32 -11.26 -7.33 -12.37
N MET A 33 -10.28 -7.97 -11.73
CA MET A 33 -9.38 -7.30 -10.78
C MET A 33 -8.58 -6.18 -11.44
N MET A 34 -8.02 -6.40 -12.63
CA MET A 34 -7.30 -5.35 -13.39
C MET A 34 -8.22 -4.20 -13.80
N GLN A 35 -9.44 -4.48 -14.27
CA GLN A 35 -10.42 -3.45 -14.62
C GLN A 35 -10.80 -2.59 -13.40
N ASN A 36 -11.02 -3.24 -12.25
CA ASN A 36 -11.29 -2.55 -10.99
C ASN A 36 -10.08 -1.76 -10.49
N GLN A 37 -8.87 -2.27 -10.68
CA GLN A 37 -7.66 -1.54 -10.34
C GLN A 37 -7.51 -0.29 -11.21
N HIS A 38 -7.73 -0.40 -12.52
CA HIS A 38 -7.71 0.75 -13.43
C HIS A 38 -8.76 1.81 -13.08
N SER A 39 -9.96 1.41 -12.64
CA SER A 39 -10.97 2.38 -12.22
C SER A 39 -10.59 3.09 -10.91
N ILE A 40 -9.97 2.39 -9.97
CA ILE A 40 -9.48 2.94 -8.70
C ILE A 40 -8.29 3.89 -8.94
N LEU A 41 -7.39 3.56 -9.86
CA LEU A 41 -6.21 4.37 -10.21
C LEU A 41 -6.55 5.68 -10.93
N ARG A 42 -7.79 5.86 -11.40
CA ARG A 42 -8.27 7.15 -11.94
C ARG A 42 -8.51 8.20 -10.85
N ILE A 43 -8.65 7.77 -9.60
CA ILE A 43 -8.87 8.68 -8.47
C ILE A 43 -7.51 8.92 -7.80
N PRO A 44 -7.05 10.17 -7.69
CA PRO A 44 -5.79 10.49 -7.02
C PRO A 44 -5.73 9.92 -5.60
N PHE A 45 -4.56 9.44 -5.18
CA PHE A 45 -4.39 8.84 -3.85
C PHE A 45 -4.80 9.78 -2.72
N LYS A 46 -4.49 11.07 -2.87
CA LYS A 46 -4.90 12.12 -1.93
C LYS A 46 -6.43 12.17 -1.77
N ASP A 47 -7.19 11.98 -2.85
CA ASP A 47 -8.65 12.00 -2.80
C ASP A 47 -9.22 10.68 -2.28
N ARG A 48 -8.57 9.55 -2.59
CA ARG A 48 -8.91 8.23 -2.02
C ARG A 48 -8.76 8.19 -0.49
N THR A 49 -7.87 9.00 0.05
CA THR A 49 -7.51 9.03 1.48
C THR A 49 -8.07 10.24 2.20
N LEU A 50 -7.53 11.43 1.94
CA LEU A 50 -7.97 12.68 2.58
C LEU A 50 -9.40 13.04 2.20
N GLY A 51 -9.77 12.83 0.93
CA GLY A 51 -11.11 13.12 0.41
C GLY A 51 -12.22 12.22 0.98
N ARG A 52 -11.89 10.96 1.31
CA ARG A 52 -12.81 10.03 1.98
C ARG A 52 -12.99 10.33 3.47
N GLY A 53 -11.99 10.96 4.10
CA GLY A 53 -12.01 11.31 5.52
C GLY A 53 -11.86 10.11 6.45
N GLY A 54 -12.03 10.33 7.75
CA GLY A 54 -11.96 9.25 8.74
C GLY A 54 -10.55 8.66 8.89
N ALA A 55 -10.49 7.36 9.18
CA ALA A 55 -9.25 6.60 9.38
C ALA A 55 -8.33 6.60 8.14
N GLU A 56 -8.88 6.84 6.95
CA GLU A 56 -8.13 6.91 5.69
C GLU A 56 -7.25 8.16 5.60
N ARG A 57 -7.51 9.21 6.39
CA ARG A 57 -6.55 10.33 6.54
C ARG A 57 -5.23 9.87 7.14
N GLY A 58 -5.30 8.96 8.11
CA GLY A 58 -4.10 8.36 8.72
C GLY A 58 -3.25 7.62 7.71
N VAL A 59 -3.88 6.96 6.74
CA VAL A 59 -3.20 6.21 5.67
C VAL A 59 -2.36 7.13 4.80
N TYR A 60 -2.91 8.28 4.36
CA TYR A 60 -2.16 9.25 3.56
C TYR A 60 -0.88 9.68 4.29
N HIS A 61 -1.01 10.10 5.54
CA HIS A 61 0.11 10.56 6.34
C HIS A 61 1.12 9.45 6.63
N ALA A 62 0.67 8.21 6.83
CA ALA A 62 1.54 7.05 6.99
C ALA A 62 2.45 6.88 5.77
N PHE A 63 1.89 6.86 4.56
CA PHE A 63 2.66 6.70 3.32
C PHE A 63 3.63 7.85 3.07
N ILE A 64 3.19 9.11 3.28
CA ILE A 64 4.08 10.27 3.15
C ILE A 64 5.24 10.18 4.15
N ASN A 65 4.99 9.75 5.39
CA ASN A 65 6.04 9.62 6.39
C ASN A 65 7.02 8.48 6.08
N MET A 66 6.54 7.36 5.52
CA MET A 66 7.41 6.29 5.02
C MET A 66 8.31 6.79 3.90
N MET A 67 7.77 7.51 2.91
CA MET A 67 8.57 8.07 1.81
C MET A 67 9.63 9.07 2.31
N LYS A 68 9.30 9.91 3.29
CA LYS A 68 10.29 10.80 3.96
C LYS A 68 11.39 10.03 4.68
N LYS A 69 11.07 8.89 5.30
CA LYS A 69 12.07 8.02 5.95
C LYS A 69 13.00 7.43 4.90
N LEU A 70 12.45 6.88 3.82
CA LEU A 70 13.22 6.31 2.71
C LEU A 70 14.10 7.35 2.01
N GLU A 71 13.59 8.57 1.78
CA GLU A 71 14.37 9.69 1.24
C GLU A 71 15.59 10.02 2.13
N ARG A 72 15.36 10.12 3.44
CA ARG A 72 16.44 10.42 4.42
C ARG A 72 17.47 9.30 4.48
N GLU A 73 17.03 8.05 4.44
CA GLU A 73 17.92 6.88 4.41
C GLU A 73 18.77 6.87 3.14
N ALA A 74 18.15 7.02 1.97
CA ALA A 74 18.84 7.13 0.69
C ALA A 74 19.87 8.29 0.70
N THR A 75 19.49 9.45 1.21
CA THR A 75 20.39 10.61 1.33
C THR A 75 21.60 10.30 2.23
N LYS A 76 21.39 9.63 3.37
CA LYS A 76 22.47 9.24 4.28
C LYS A 76 23.44 8.25 3.65
N HIS A 77 22.95 7.38 2.76
CA HIS A 77 23.77 6.41 2.03
C HIS A 77 24.41 6.98 0.76
N GLY A 78 24.13 8.24 0.40
CA GLY A 78 24.62 8.86 -0.84
C GLY A 78 23.88 8.39 -2.10
N GLU A 79 22.73 7.72 -1.94
CA GLU A 79 21.88 7.23 -3.03
C GLU A 79 20.93 8.34 -3.52
N TYR A 80 21.49 9.41 -4.09
CA TYR A 80 20.72 10.61 -4.42
C TYR A 80 19.63 10.38 -5.46
N GLU A 81 19.83 9.48 -6.43
CA GLU A 81 18.80 9.09 -7.40
C GLU A 81 17.56 8.51 -6.71
N LYS A 82 17.79 7.66 -5.69
CA LYS A 82 16.72 7.07 -4.90
C LYS A 82 16.03 8.14 -4.03
N ALA A 83 16.79 9.07 -3.45
CA ALA A 83 16.22 10.19 -2.71
C ALA A 83 15.35 11.10 -3.60
N ILE A 84 15.82 11.43 -4.81
CA ILE A 84 15.08 12.22 -5.80
C ILE A 84 13.80 11.49 -6.21
N LEU A 85 13.86 10.18 -6.44
CA LEU A 85 12.68 9.37 -6.73
C LEU A 85 11.60 9.50 -5.63
N TRP A 86 11.98 9.42 -4.35
CA TRP A 86 11.03 9.57 -3.24
C TRP A 86 10.47 10.99 -3.14
N ARG A 87 11.31 12.00 -3.35
CA ARG A 87 10.89 13.40 -3.36
C ARG A 87 9.86 13.65 -4.46
N ASP A 88 10.12 13.18 -5.67
CA ASP A 88 9.25 13.36 -6.82
C ASP A 88 7.94 12.56 -6.65
N ALA A 89 8.03 11.34 -6.10
CA ALA A 89 6.86 10.54 -5.73
C ALA A 89 5.95 11.26 -4.73
N MET A 90 6.51 11.86 -3.67
CA MET A 90 5.74 12.67 -2.71
C MET A 90 5.08 13.88 -3.37
N TYR A 91 5.82 14.59 -4.23
CA TYR A 91 5.28 15.74 -4.97
C TYR A 91 4.06 15.34 -5.81
N LYS A 92 4.15 14.21 -6.53
CA LYS A 92 3.05 13.71 -7.36
C LYS A 92 1.82 13.33 -6.54
N LEU A 93 1.99 12.68 -5.38
CA LEU A 93 0.88 12.37 -4.47
C LEU A 93 0.22 13.65 -3.92
N GLU A 94 1.01 14.67 -3.60
CA GLU A 94 0.51 15.93 -3.08
C GLU A 94 -0.30 16.71 -4.13
N HIS A 95 0.15 16.71 -5.38
CA HIS A 95 -0.44 17.44 -6.50
C HIS A 95 -1.45 16.60 -7.30
N LYS A 96 -1.81 15.40 -6.83
CA LYS A 96 -2.78 14.50 -7.47
C LYS A 96 -2.37 14.04 -8.87
N LEU A 97 -1.05 13.97 -9.12
CA LEU A 97 -0.47 13.55 -10.40
C LEU A 97 -0.19 12.05 -10.45
N ASP A 98 -0.45 11.31 -9.36
CA ASP A 98 -0.22 9.87 -9.24
C ASP A 98 -1.06 9.01 -10.19
N ILE A 99 -2.11 9.58 -10.76
CA ILE A 99 -2.99 8.92 -11.75
C ILE A 99 -2.36 8.78 -13.14
N TYR A 100 -1.32 9.59 -13.42
CA TYR A 100 -0.63 9.60 -14.71
C TYR A 100 0.62 8.73 -14.72
N ASP A 101 1.03 8.23 -13.56
CA ASP A 101 2.21 7.39 -13.44
C ASP A 101 1.93 5.95 -13.85
N THR A 102 2.87 5.37 -14.59
CA THR A 102 2.82 3.95 -14.99
C THR A 102 3.02 3.02 -13.80
N ILE A 103 3.76 3.45 -12.77
CA ILE A 103 3.97 2.72 -11.51
C ILE A 103 3.52 3.62 -10.38
N ASN A 104 2.61 3.12 -9.53
CA ASN A 104 2.13 3.91 -8.41
C ASN A 104 3.23 4.02 -7.33
N ALA A 105 3.49 5.23 -6.86
CA ALA A 105 4.45 5.50 -5.78
C ALA A 105 4.21 4.66 -4.51
N ILE A 106 2.96 4.30 -4.24
CA ILE A 106 2.56 3.46 -3.10
C ILE A 106 3.08 2.03 -3.27
N ASP A 107 3.03 1.50 -4.49
CA ASP A 107 3.46 0.14 -4.78
C ASP A 107 4.99 0.05 -4.65
N LEU A 108 5.73 1.11 -5.02
CA LEU A 108 7.17 1.19 -4.79
C LEU A 108 7.53 1.12 -3.31
N VAL A 109 6.78 1.78 -2.43
CA VAL A 109 7.02 1.70 -0.97
C VAL A 109 6.86 0.27 -0.46
N ARG A 110 5.91 -0.51 -1.00
CA ARG A 110 5.68 -1.91 -0.61
C ARG A 110 6.74 -2.88 -1.11
N VAL A 111 7.52 -2.50 -2.11
CA VAL A 111 8.69 -3.27 -2.57
C VAL A 111 9.87 -3.04 -1.63
N GLU A 112 10.03 -1.82 -1.14
CA GLU A 112 11.19 -1.38 -0.37
C GLU A 112 11.05 -1.66 1.14
N ILE A 113 9.82 -1.61 1.64
CA ILE A 113 9.50 -1.90 3.04
C ILE A 113 8.76 -3.24 3.09
N PRO A 114 9.13 -4.16 4.01
CA PRO A 114 8.37 -5.39 4.22
C PRO A 114 6.88 -5.12 4.41
N ASN A 115 6.03 -5.86 3.69
CA ASN A 115 4.59 -5.61 3.67
C ASN A 115 3.95 -5.64 5.09
N GLU A 116 4.50 -6.44 5.99
CA GLU A 116 4.07 -6.48 7.41
C GLU A 116 4.30 -5.13 8.12
N GLU A 117 5.44 -4.48 7.89
CA GLU A 117 5.78 -3.18 8.49
C GLU A 117 4.90 -2.05 7.92
N VAL A 118 4.58 -2.13 6.63
CA VAL A 118 3.63 -1.22 5.96
C VAL A 118 2.26 -1.30 6.61
N GLU A 119 1.69 -2.50 6.73
CA GLU A 119 0.36 -2.71 7.32
C GLU A 119 0.32 -2.33 8.81
N LYS A 120 1.39 -2.63 9.56
CA LYS A 120 1.50 -2.23 10.97
C LYS A 120 1.46 -0.71 11.13
N THR A 121 2.19 0.01 10.29
CA THR A 121 2.23 1.48 10.35
C THR A 121 0.88 2.07 9.92
N ILE A 122 0.25 1.53 8.87
CA ILE A 122 -1.12 1.91 8.49
C ILE A 122 -2.07 1.75 9.69
N GLN A 123 -2.01 0.61 10.38
CA GLN A 123 -2.87 0.34 11.52
C GLN A 123 -2.60 1.29 12.68
N GLN A 124 -1.34 1.62 12.97
CA GLN A 124 -0.97 2.60 13.99
C GLN A 124 -1.55 3.99 13.70
N TYR A 125 -1.49 4.45 12.45
CA TYR A 125 -2.07 5.74 12.08
C TYR A 125 -3.60 5.73 12.11
N LYS A 126 -4.24 4.61 11.73
CA LYS A 126 -5.69 4.41 11.89
C LYS A 126 -6.11 4.44 13.36
N GLN A 127 -5.37 3.78 14.24
CA GLN A 127 -5.61 3.77 15.69
C GLN A 127 -5.44 5.15 16.30
N LYS A 128 -4.33 5.85 16.00
CA LYS A 128 -4.12 7.24 16.45
C LYS A 128 -5.27 8.16 16.04
N TYR A 129 -5.77 8.00 14.81
CA TYR A 129 -6.94 8.77 14.36
C TYR A 129 -8.20 8.43 15.18
N THR A 130 -8.47 7.16 15.44
CA THR A 130 -9.60 6.71 16.27
C THR A 130 -9.51 7.23 17.70
N GLU A 131 -8.32 7.21 18.30
CA GLU A 131 -8.05 7.74 19.64
C GLU A 131 -8.28 9.25 19.72
N LEU A 132 -7.77 10.00 18.73
CA LEU A 132 -7.99 11.45 18.61
C LEU A 132 -9.48 11.80 18.43
N ARG A 133 -10.24 10.96 17.71
CA ARG A 133 -11.68 11.13 17.53
C ARG A 133 -12.49 10.75 18.77
N GLY A 134 -12.07 9.73 19.52
CA GLY A 134 -12.74 9.26 20.74
C GLY A 134 -12.72 10.26 21.90
N GLY A 135 -11.90 11.32 21.80
CA GLY A 135 -11.74 12.36 22.81
C GLY A 135 -12.39 13.72 22.51
N GLN A 136 -13.02 13.94 21.35
CA GLN A 136 -13.61 15.26 21.03
C GLN A 136 -15.02 15.42 21.68
N PRO A 137 -15.22 16.37 22.63
CA PRO A 137 -16.51 16.59 23.29
C PRO A 137 -17.62 17.06 22.34
N GLU A 138 -17.24 17.65 21.20
CA GLU A 138 -18.15 18.26 20.22
C GLU A 138 -19.05 17.26 19.48
N GLN A 139 -18.75 15.94 19.55
CA GLN A 139 -19.61 14.88 18.96
C GLN A 139 -20.56 14.21 19.96
N ARG A 140 -20.58 14.63 21.25
CA ARG A 140 -21.46 14.05 22.28
C ARG A 140 -22.82 14.74 22.40
N GLY A 141 -23.11 15.75 21.58
CA GLY A 141 -24.38 16.47 21.56
C GLY A 141 -25.13 16.30 20.24
N THR A 142 -26.00 15.30 20.18
CA THR A 142 -27.26 15.34 19.42
C THR A 142 -28.32 14.66 20.26
#